data_AF-A0A9E2BJN1-F1
#
_entry.id   AF-A0A9E2BJN1-F1
#
_cell.length_a   1.000
_cell.length_b   1.000
_cell.length_c   1.000
_cell.angle_alpha   90.00
_cell.angle_beta   90.00
_cell.angle_gamma   90.00
#
_symmetry.space_group_name_H-M   'P 1'
#
loop_
_entity.id
_entity.type
_entity.pdbx_description
1 polymer ?
#
loop_
_entity_poly.entity_id
_entity_poly.type
_entity_poly.pdbx_seq_one_letter_code
_entity_poly.pdbx_strand_id
1 'polypeptide(L)' 'MRSRSLLTKVGEIRFQRRYYRDQETGEQCFLLDEAMGLWPRRRYSPAVREMGLELAVETSFGVAGSF' A
#
# COMPACT_ATOMS: atom_id res chain seq x y z
N MET A 1 5.36 13.63 -12.76
CA MET A 1 4.48 13.02 -11.74
C MET A 1 4.18 11.58 -12.12
N ARG A 2 3.90 10.70 -11.14
CA ARG A 2 3.59 9.27 -11.34
C ARG A 2 2.26 8.94 -10.66
N SER A 3 1.39 8.21 -11.35
CA SER A 3 0.09 7.76 -10.81
C SER A 3 0.24 6.53 -9.90
N ARG A 4 -0.62 6.40 -8.90
CA ARG A 4 -0.82 5.19 -8.08
C ARG A 4 -2.29 5.04 -7.72
N SER A 5 -2.76 3.80 -7.78
CA SER A 5 -3.99 3.37 -7.11
C SER A 5 -3.65 2.66 -5.81
N LEU A 6 -4.40 2.94 -4.75
CA LEU A 6 -4.27 2.31 -3.45
C LEU A 6 -5.66 1.88 -2.94
N LEU A 7 -5.81 0.60 -2.63
CA LEU A 7 -6.99 0.10 -1.93
C LEU A 7 -6.92 0.51 -0.45
N THR A 8 -7.96 1.18 0.02
CA THR A 8 -8.11 1.64 1.40
C THR A 8 -9.42 1.13 1.99
N LYS A 9 -9.64 1.35 3.30
CA LYS A 9 -10.89 0.96 3.97
C LYS A 9 -12.14 1.64 3.39
N VAL A 10 -11.97 2.78 2.72
CA VAL A 10 -13.07 3.54 2.11
C VAL A 10 -13.18 3.33 0.59
N GLY A 11 -12.43 2.36 0.04
CA GLY A 11 -12.40 2.05 -1.39
C GLY A 11 -11.05 2.35 -2.06
N GLU A 12 -11.02 2.29 -3.39
CA GLU A 12 -9.82 2.59 -4.18
C GLU A 12 -9.62 4.11 -4.30
N ILE A 13 -8.42 4.57 -3.95
CA ILE A 13 -8.01 5.96 -4.11
C ILE A 13 -6.92 6.02 -5.18
N ARG A 14 -7.12 6.88 -6.19
CA ARG A 14 -6.12 7.17 -7.22
C ARG A 14 -5.51 8.56 -6.99
N PHE A 15 -4.19 8.63 -6.93
CA PHE A 15 -3.47 9.88 -6.70
C PHE A 15 -2.18 9.98 -7.52
N GLN A 16 -1.67 11.20 -7.65
CA GLN A 16 -0.40 11.49 -8.32
C GLN A 16 0.67 11.79 -7.26
N ARG A 17 1.86 11.25 -7.45
CA ARG A 17 3.03 11.49 -6.58
C ARG A 17 4.22 12.01 -7.37
N ARG A 18 5.09 12.75 -6.68
CA ARG A 18 6.34 13.24 -7.25
C ARG A 18 7.42 12.18 -7.11
N TYR A 19 8.19 12.03 -8.18
CA TYR A 19 9.35 11.16 -8.24
C TYR A 19 10.56 12.00 -7.83
N TYR A 20 11.38 11.47 -6.94
CA TYR A 20 12.61 12.09 -6.48
C TYR A 20 13.78 11.13 -6.65
N ARG A 21 14.98 11.71 -6.63
CA ARG A 21 16.23 10.99 -6.51
C ARG A 21 16.88 11.46 -5.22
N ASP A 22 17.16 10.51 -4.33
CA ASP A 22 17.94 10.77 -3.13
C ASP A 22 19.35 11.21 -3.56
N GLN A 23 19.83 12.31 -2.99
CA GLN A 23 21.13 12.87 -3.34
C GLN A 23 22.29 12.17 -2.63
N GLU A 24 22.03 11.53 -1.48
CA GLU A 24 23.04 10.80 -0.71
C GLU A 24 23.24 9.39 -1.25
N THR A 25 22.14 8.66 -1.45
CA THR A 25 22.20 7.26 -1.91
C THR A 25 22.13 7.13 -3.43
N GLY A 26 21.66 8.16 -4.13
CA GLY A 26 21.42 8.13 -5.57
C GLY A 26 20.18 7.33 -5.98
N GLU A 27 19.45 6.75 -5.02
CA GLU A 27 18.29 5.89 -5.24
C GLU A 27 17.02 6.66 -5.61
N GLN A 28 16.04 5.94 -6.14
CA GLN A 28 14.74 6.50 -6.52
C GLN A 28 13.80 6.45 -5.33
N CYS A 29 13.22 7.59 -4.95
CA CYS A 29 12.32 7.65 -3.81
C CYS A 29 11.00 8.38 -4.14
N PHE A 30 9.99 8.06 -3.34
CA PHE A 30 8.67 8.68 -3.39
C PHE A 30 8.33 9.14 -1.97
N LEU A 31 8.69 10.39 -1.64
CA LEU A 31 8.49 10.95 -0.29
C LEU A 31 7.05 10.83 0.22
N LEU A 32 6.06 10.92 -0.68
CA LEU A 32 4.66 10.72 -0.32
C LEU A 32 4.35 9.26 0.06
N ASP A 33 4.99 8.28 -0.59
CA ASP A 33 4.84 6.87 -0.24
C ASP A 33 5.44 6.63 1.16
N GLU A 34 6.61 7.21 1.45
CA GLU A 34 7.26 7.12 2.77
C GLU A 34 6.44 7.76 3.88
N ALA A 35 5.94 8.99 3.67
CA ALA A 35 5.11 9.70 4.64
C ALA A 35 3.82 8.94 4.99
N MET A 36 3.31 8.12 4.06
CA MET A 36 2.14 7.28 4.26
C MET A 36 2.48 5.85 4.72
N GLY A 37 3.76 5.52 4.93
CA GLY A 37 4.21 4.17 5.28
C GLY A 37 3.95 3.12 4.19
N LEU A 38 3.85 3.55 2.93
CA LEU A 38 3.58 2.68 1.79
C LEU A 38 4.86 2.06 1.27
N TRP A 39 4.96 0.74 1.40
CA TRP A 39 6.05 -0.02 0.83
C TRP A 39 6.02 0.01 -0.71
N PRO A 40 7.18 -0.07 -1.38
CA PRO A 40 7.25 -0.16 -2.83
C PRO A 40 6.39 -1.32 -3.36
N ARG A 41 5.66 -1.08 -4.45
CA ARG A 41 4.81 -2.07 -5.16
C ARG A 41 3.60 -2.63 -4.39
N ARG A 42 3.28 -2.16 -3.18
CA ARG A 42 2.03 -2.56 -2.50
C ARG A 42 0.79 -1.88 -3.09
N ARG A 43 -0.30 -2.62 -3.27
CA ARG A 43 -1.59 -2.09 -3.77
C ARG A 43 -2.61 -1.75 -2.68
N TYR A 44 -2.34 -2.09 -1.42
CA TYR A 44 -3.24 -1.88 -0.29
C TYR A 44 -2.55 -1.04 0.79
N SER A 45 -3.34 -0.25 1.52
CA SER A 45 -2.82 0.55 2.65
C SER A 45 -2.40 -0.36 3.83
N PRO A 46 -1.54 0.11 4.74
CA PRO A 46 -1.17 -0.65 5.94
C PRO A 46 -2.38 -1.10 6.75
N ALA A 47 -3.39 -0.24 6.85
CA ALA A 47 -4.63 -0.53 7.57
C ALA A 47 -5.49 -1.62 6.91
N VAL A 48 -5.45 -1.77 5.58
CA VAL A 48 -6.12 -2.88 4.86
C VAL A 48 -5.34 -4.18 5.04
N ARG A 49 -4.00 -4.11 5.10
CA ARG A 49 -3.17 -5.28 5.41
C ARG A 49 -3.48 -5.82 6.80
N GLU A 50 -3.58 -4.94 7.78
CA GLU A 50 -3.87 -5.30 9.18
C GLU A 50 -5.23 -5.98 9.30
N MET A 51 -6.27 -5.39 8.70
CA MET A 51 -7.59 -6.01 8.62
C MET A 51 -7.56 -7.38 7.95
N GLY A 52 -6.82 -7.55 6.85
CA GLY A 52 -6.66 -8.85 6.20
C GLY A 52 -5.94 -9.88 7.08
N LEU A 53 -5.00 -9.44 7.93
CA LEU A 53 -4.31 -10.30 8.89
C LEU A 53 -5.24 -10.71 10.03
N GLU A 54 -6.02 -9.79 10.59
CA GLU A 54 -7.05 -10.07 11.60
C GLU A 54 -8.08 -11.07 11.06
N LEU A 55 -8.62 -10.80 9.87
CA LEU A 55 -9.54 -11.73 9.19
C LEU A 55 -8.92 -13.10 8.96
N ALA A 56 -7.65 -13.19 8.55
CA ALA A 56 -6.98 -14.48 8.35
C ALA A 56 -6.69 -15.24 9.66
N VAL A 57 -6.63 -14.54 10.80
CA VAL A 57 -6.53 -15.16 12.13
C VAL A 57 -7.89 -15.64 12.60
N GLU A 58 -8.94 -14.83 12.41
CA GLU A 58 -10.32 -15.14 12.82
C GLU A 58 -10.97 -16.20 11.94
N THR A 59 -10.65 -16.20 10.64
CA THR A 59 -11.11 -17.19 9.67
C THR A 59 -9.93 -18.08 9.29
N SER A 60 -9.94 -19.33 9.75
CA SER A 60 -8.97 -20.32 9.26
C SER A 60 -9.00 -20.32 7.73
N PHE A 61 -7.82 -20.44 7.09
CA PHE A 61 -7.54 -20.25 5.66
C PHE A 61 -8.47 -20.96 4.65
N GLY A 62 -9.44 -21.78 5.10
CA GLY A 62 -10.41 -22.47 4.26
C GLY A 62 -11.60 -21.64 3.74
N VAL A 63 -11.94 -20.49 4.36
CA VAL A 63 -13.13 -19.71 3.95
C VAL A 63 -12.78 -18.48 3.09
N ALA A 64 -11.60 -17.90 3.26
CA ALA A 64 -11.20 -16.66 2.59
C ALA A 64 -10.88 -16.79 1.08
N GLY A 65 -10.68 -18.02 0.58
CA GLY A 65 -10.44 -18.30 -0.84
C GLY A 65 -11.71 -18.52 -1.68
N SER A 66 -12.89 -18.36 -1.07
CA SER A 66 -14.19 -18.71 -1.68
C SER A 66 -14.98 -17.51 -2.22
N PHE A 67 -14.35 -16.33 -2.36
CA PHE A 67 -14.98 -15.11 -2.89
C PHE A 67 -14.28 -14.59 -4.14
#